data_AF-A0A7S3P5Q4-F1
#
_entry.id   AF-A0A7S3P5Q4-F1
#
_cell.length_a   1.000
_cell.length_b   1.000
_cell.length_c   1.000
_cell.angle_alpha   90.00
_cell.angle_beta   90.00
_cell.angle_gamma   90.00
#
_symmetry.space_group_name_H-M   'P 1'
#
loop_
_entity.id
_entity.type
_entity.pdbx_description
1 polymer ?
#
loop_
_entity_poly.entity_id
_entity_poly.type
_entity_poly.pdbx_seq_one_letter_code
_entity_poly.pdbx_strand_id
1 'polypeptide(L)'
;IFQSGLTVDVAANKLPAVKNLSVTVEPIDPPRRMALQVPTKLQFLVVNHAEDAKTLQLQFRSSGLAVYGASSLSLGTVPGAGGSKVAVVNFVALTAGLLRLE
;
A
#
# COMPACT_ATOMS: atom_id res chain seq x y z
N ILE A 1 -21.90 13.95 46.40
CA ILE A 1 -21.16 12.66 46.40
C ILE A 1 -21.91 11.75 45.44
N PHE A 2 -21.55 11.73 44.16
CA PHE A 2 -22.25 10.96 43.13
C PHE A 2 -21.51 9.65 42.90
N GLN A 3 -22.19 8.52 43.11
CA GLN A 3 -21.77 7.22 42.57
C GLN A 3 -22.33 7.08 41.15
N SER A 4 -21.45 6.80 40.18
CA SER A 4 -21.83 6.31 38.86
C SER A 4 -20.94 5.12 38.50
N GLY A 5 -21.42 3.92 38.84
CA GLY A 5 -20.93 2.66 38.31
C GLY A 5 -21.81 2.23 37.16
N LEU A 6 -21.30 2.34 35.93
CA LEU A 6 -21.75 1.55 34.79
C LEU A 6 -20.55 1.35 33.85
N THR A 7 -19.81 0.29 34.09
CA THR A 7 -18.77 -0.19 33.16
C THR A 7 -19.47 -0.91 32.03
N VAL A 8 -19.49 -0.31 30.84
CA VAL A 8 -19.91 -1.00 29.62
C VAL A 8 -18.70 -1.77 29.10
N ASP A 9 -18.65 -3.07 29.39
CA ASP A 9 -17.75 -4.01 28.70
C ASP A 9 -18.24 -4.15 27.26
N VAL A 10 -17.76 -3.26 26.38
CA VAL A 10 -17.79 -3.54 24.95
C VAL A 10 -16.73 -4.60 24.74
N ALA A 11 -17.15 -5.87 24.76
CA ALA A 11 -16.39 -6.96 24.20
C ALA A 11 -16.23 -6.66 22.69
N ALA A 12 -15.22 -5.83 22.39
CA ALA A 12 -14.77 -5.61 21.03
C ALA A 12 -14.37 -6.99 20.52
N ASN A 13 -15.23 -7.57 19.70
CA ASN A 13 -14.86 -8.69 18.84
C ASN A 13 -13.54 -8.27 18.20
N LYS A 14 -12.43 -8.82 18.71
CA LYS A 14 -11.11 -8.67 18.13
C LYS A 14 -11.20 -9.36 16.77
N LEU A 15 -11.62 -8.60 15.77
CA LEU A 15 -11.17 -8.81 14.40
C LEU A 15 -9.66 -9.03 14.52
N PRO A 16 -9.10 -10.11 13.94
CA PRO A 16 -7.70 -10.43 14.11
C PRO A 16 -6.90 -9.18 13.78
N ALA A 17 -6.18 -8.66 14.79
CA ALA A 17 -5.35 -7.48 14.64
C ALA A 17 -4.52 -7.68 13.37
N VAL A 18 -4.75 -6.82 12.37
CA VAL A 18 -3.97 -6.81 11.13
C VAL A 18 -2.52 -6.85 11.59
N LYS A 19 -1.86 -8.00 11.35
CA LYS A 19 -0.48 -8.26 11.75
C LYS A 19 0.33 -6.98 11.52
N ASN A 20 1.05 -6.51 12.53
CA ASN A 20 2.00 -5.40 12.43
C ASN A 20 3.01 -5.68 11.31
N LEU A 21 2.66 -5.31 10.07
CA LEU A 21 3.57 -5.39 8.95
C LEU A 21 4.57 -4.26 9.14
N SER A 22 5.86 -4.61 9.24
CA SER A 22 6.92 -3.62 9.41
C SER A 22 6.97 -2.59 8.28
N VAL A 23 6.44 -2.93 7.10
CA VAL A 23 6.30 -2.04 5.95
C VAL A 23 4.93 -2.25 5.34
N THR A 24 4.23 -1.16 5.00
CA THR A 24 2.98 -1.18 4.24
C THR A 24 3.16 -0.43 2.91
N VAL A 25 2.43 -0.86 1.89
CA VAL A 25 2.37 -0.21 0.57
C VAL A 25 0.91 0.05 0.25
N GLU A 26 0.53 1.32 0.13
CA GLU A 26 -0.85 1.74 -0.08
C GLU A 26 -0.94 2.54 -1.40
N PRO A 27 -1.94 2.32 -2.26
CA PRO A 27 -2.12 3.16 -3.44
C PRO A 27 -2.55 4.58 -3.04
N ILE A 28 -2.02 5.58 -3.75
CA ILE A 28 -2.45 6.99 -3.62
C ILE A 28 -3.39 7.29 -4.79
N ASP A 29 -4.66 7.58 -4.48
CA ASP A 29 -5.70 7.98 -5.43
C ASP A 29 -5.71 7.16 -6.74
N PRO A 30 -5.88 5.82 -6.68
CA PRO A 30 -5.81 4.98 -7.86
C PRO A 30 -6.90 5.37 -8.89
N PRO A 31 -6.59 5.38 -10.19
CA PRO A 31 -7.54 5.70 -11.22
C PRO A 31 -8.64 4.64 -11.25
N ARG A 32 -9.90 5.08 -11.33
CA ARG A 32 -11.06 4.18 -11.41
C ARG A 32 -11.10 3.38 -12.72
N ARG A 33 -10.43 3.88 -13.76
CA ARG A 33 -10.39 3.29 -15.11
C ARG A 33 -9.04 3.59 -15.75
N MET A 34 -8.56 2.66 -16.57
CA MET A 34 -7.39 2.81 -17.42
C MET A 34 -7.80 2.56 -18.88
N ALA A 35 -7.24 3.35 -19.81
CA ALA A 35 -7.39 3.08 -21.22
C ALA A 35 -6.44 1.96 -21.66
N LEU A 36 -6.91 1.09 -22.55
CA LEU A 36 -6.08 0.01 -23.09
C LEU A 36 -4.87 0.58 -23.83
N GLN A 37 -3.70 -0.03 -23.61
CA GLN A 37 -2.44 0.33 -24.26
C GLN A 37 -1.95 1.77 -24.01
N VAL A 38 -2.57 2.52 -23.08
CA VAL A 38 -2.14 3.87 -22.70
C VAL A 38 -1.41 3.83 -21.36
N PRO A 39 -0.14 4.30 -21.29
CA PRO A 39 0.59 4.41 -20.02
C PRO A 39 -0.13 5.31 -19.03
N THR A 40 -0.40 4.77 -17.84
CA THR A 40 -1.04 5.49 -16.73
C THR A 40 -0.11 5.48 -15.52
N LYS A 41 0.10 6.64 -14.91
CA LYS A 41 0.90 6.77 -13.68
C LYS A 41 0.08 6.30 -12.48
N LEU A 42 0.62 5.35 -11.73
CA LEU A 42 0.14 4.95 -10.41
C LEU A 42 1.16 5.38 -9.37
N GLN A 43 0.65 5.78 -8.21
CA GLN A 43 1.46 6.21 -7.08
C GLN A 43 1.17 5.30 -5.89
N PHE A 44 2.21 4.95 -5.15
CA PHE A 44 2.12 4.13 -3.95
C PHE A 44 2.87 4.80 -2.80
N LEU A 45 2.22 4.90 -1.65
CA LEU A 45 2.81 5.30 -0.40
C LEU A 45 3.42 4.06 0.27
N VAL A 46 4.74 4.07 0.41
CA VAL A 46 5.46 3.06 1.18
C VAL A 46 5.77 3.63 2.55
N VAL A 47 5.30 2.97 3.61
CA VAL A 47 5.50 3.40 5.00
C VAL A 47 6.26 2.32 5.74
N ASN A 48 7.33 2.70 6.42
CA ASN A 48 8.08 1.84 7.33
C ASN A 48 7.65 2.11 8.77
N HIS A 49 6.94 1.15 9.35
CA HIS A 49 6.45 1.20 10.73
C HIS A 49 7.45 0.62 11.73
N ALA A 50 8.57 0.05 11.26
CA ALA A 50 9.63 -0.38 12.17
C ALA A 50 10.36 0.83 12.78
N GLU A 51 10.92 0.66 13.97
CA GLU A 51 11.77 1.68 14.61
C GLU A 51 13.02 1.98 13.78
N ASP A 52 13.59 0.96 13.14
CA ASP A 52 14.81 1.08 12.34
C ASP A 52 14.53 1.46 10.89
N ALA A 53 15.47 2.21 10.29
CA ALA A 53 15.44 2.49 8.86
C ALA A 53 15.65 1.21 8.03
N LYS A 54 14.98 1.12 6.87
CA LYS A 54 15.08 -0.04 5.96
C LYS A 54 15.42 0.40 4.55
N THR A 55 16.32 -0.33 3.90
CA THR A 55 16.57 -0.19 2.46
C THR A 55 15.59 -1.06 1.70
N LEU A 56 14.70 -0.46 0.92
CA LEU A 56 13.56 -1.14 0.31
C LEU A 56 13.65 -1.15 -1.23
N GLN A 57 13.16 -2.24 -1.81
CA GLN A 57 12.91 -2.39 -3.23
C GLN A 57 11.46 -2.85 -3.42
N LEU A 58 10.73 -2.17 -4.30
CA LEU A 58 9.37 -2.51 -4.66
C LEU A 58 9.38 -3.30 -5.95
N GLN A 59 8.71 -4.45 -5.99
CA GLN A 59 8.57 -5.28 -7.18
C GLN A 59 7.08 -5.48 -7.45
N PHE A 60 6.67 -5.36 -8.71
CA PHE A 60 5.27 -5.50 -9.10
C PHE A 60 5.02 -6.82 -9.79
N ARG A 61 3.94 -7.49 -9.39
CA ARG A 61 3.43 -8.69 -10.08
C ARG A 61 2.02 -8.41 -10.54
N SER A 62 1.73 -8.72 -11.81
CA SER A 62 0.41 -8.44 -12.36
C SER A 62 0.00 -9.43 -13.43
N SER A 63 -1.31 -9.64 -13.52
CA SER A 63 -1.97 -10.33 -14.62
C SER A 63 -2.86 -9.33 -15.37
N GLY A 64 -2.69 -9.23 -16.69
CA GLY A 64 -3.43 -8.26 -17.53
C GLY A 64 -2.96 -6.80 -17.46
N LEU A 65 -2.04 -6.46 -16.56
CA LEU A 65 -1.26 -5.21 -16.54
C LEU A 65 0.20 -5.50 -16.85
N ALA A 66 0.85 -4.58 -17.55
CA ALA A 66 2.30 -4.56 -17.70
C ALA A 66 2.87 -3.29 -17.06
N VAL A 67 4.03 -3.44 -16.41
CA VAL A 67 4.82 -2.28 -16.00
C VAL A 67 5.51 -1.72 -17.24
N TYR A 68 5.30 -0.43 -17.51
CA TYR A 68 6.01 0.29 -18.56
C TYR A 68 7.34 0.80 -17.99
N GLY A 69 8.41 0.03 -18.23
CA GLY A 69 9.76 0.30 -17.72
C GLY A 69 10.25 -0.80 -16.77
N ALA A 70 10.97 -0.40 -15.72
CA ALA A 70 11.53 -1.36 -14.76
C ALA A 70 10.42 -1.96 -13.87
N SER A 71 10.33 -3.29 -13.84
CA SER A 71 9.40 -4.05 -12.99
C SER A 71 9.76 -4.05 -11.51
N SER A 72 10.90 -3.45 -11.17
CA SER A 72 11.30 -3.18 -9.80
C SER A 72 11.83 -1.76 -9.65
N LEU A 73 11.55 -1.15 -8.50
CA LEU A 73 11.95 0.21 -8.15
C LEU A 73 12.70 0.19 -6.82
N SER A 74 13.96 0.64 -6.83
CA SER A 74 14.71 0.85 -5.59
C SER A 74 14.22 2.13 -4.93
N LEU A 75 13.75 2.02 -3.70
CA LEU A 75 13.31 3.15 -2.87
C LEU A 75 14.46 3.70 -2.02
N GLY A 76 15.61 3.02 -1.99
CA GLY A 76 16.70 3.35 -1.08
C GLY A 76 16.26 3.20 0.37
N THR A 77 16.90 3.95 1.26
CA THR A 77 16.60 3.90 2.70
C THR A 77 15.35 4.72 3.02
N VAL A 78 14.35 4.05 3.60
CA VAL A 78 13.17 4.67 4.19
C VAL A 78 13.38 4.72 5.71
N PRO A 79 13.30 5.90 6.35
CA PRO A 79 13.46 6.03 7.80
C PRO A 79 12.48 5.14 8.57
N GLY A 80 12.84 4.78 9.79
CA GLY A 80 11.91 4.11 10.71
C GLY A 80 10.90 5.07 11.32
N ALA A 81 10.17 4.61 12.32
CA ALA A 81 9.21 5.36 13.12
C ALA A 81 8.13 6.07 12.26
N GLY A 82 7.62 5.39 11.23
CA GLY A 82 6.60 5.94 10.33
C GLY A 82 7.16 6.73 9.15
N GLY A 83 8.48 6.66 8.91
CA GLY A 83 9.09 7.20 7.71
C GLY A 83 8.44 6.64 6.43
N SER A 84 8.31 7.48 5.41
CA SER A 84 7.59 7.12 4.19
C SER A 84 8.24 7.65 2.92
N LYS A 85 7.89 7.01 1.80
CA LYS A 85 8.33 7.41 0.47
C LYS A 85 7.24 7.12 -0.56
N VAL A 86 7.13 8.01 -1.55
CA VAL A 86 6.21 7.82 -2.68
C VAL A 86 6.95 7.13 -3.83
N ALA A 87 6.40 6.01 -4.28
CA ALA A 87 6.81 5.31 -5.48
C ALA A 87 5.88 5.69 -6.63
N VAL A 88 6.44 6.04 -7.80
CA VAL A 88 5.66 6.37 -9.00
C VAL A 88 6.03 5.39 -10.10
N VAL A 89 5.04 4.73 -10.67
CA VAL A 89 5.24 3.69 -11.69
C VAL A 89 4.21 3.84 -12.80
N ASN A 90 4.65 3.62 -14.05
CA ASN A 90 3.75 3.61 -15.20
C ASN A 90 3.26 2.20 -15.46
N PHE A 91 1.94 2.03 -15.55
CA PHE A 91 1.30 0.78 -15.94
C PHE A 91 0.56 0.93 -17.26
N VAL A 92 0.50 -0.16 -18.01
CA VAL A 92 -0.29 -0.27 -19.24
C VAL A 92 -1.25 -1.43 -19.09
N ALA A 93 -2.54 -1.17 -19.32
CA ALA A 93 -3.55 -2.21 -19.39
C ALA A 93 -3.45 -2.96 -20.73
N LEU A 94 -3.22 -4.26 -20.67
CA LEU A 94 -3.12 -5.13 -21.85
C LEU A 94 -4.45 -5.79 -22.21
N THR A 95 -5.31 -5.97 -21.21
CA THR A 95 -6.63 -6.60 -21.37
C THR A 95 -7.72 -5.71 -20.77
N ALA A 96 -8.93 -5.80 -21.34
CA ALA A 96 -10.10 -5.13 -20.77
C ALA A 96 -10.65 -5.90 -19.56
N GLY A 97 -11.34 -5.21 -18.67
CA GLY A 97 -12.00 -5.81 -17.50
C GLY A 97 -11.45 -5.29 -16.17
N LEU A 98 -11.73 -6.02 -15.10
CA LEU A 98 -11.19 -5.73 -13.78
C LEU A 98 -9.78 -6.29 -13.67
N LEU A 99 -8.81 -5.40 -13.49
CA LEU A 99 -7.40 -5.74 -13.37
C LEU A 99 -6.99 -5.71 -11.90
N ARG A 100 -6.16 -6.67 -11.50
CA ARG A 100 -5.63 -6.76 -10.14
C ARG A 100 -4.12 -6.61 -10.16
N LEU A 101 -3.62 -5.80 -9.24
CA LEU A 101 -2.20 -5.63 -8.96
C LEU A 101 -1.88 -6.31 -7.63
N GLU A 102 -0.81 -7.11 -7.58
CA GLU A 102 -0.33 -7.83 -6.40
C GLU A 102 1.12 -7.47 -6.05
#